data_AF-A0AAD4EH29-F1
#
_entry.id   AF-A0AAD4EH29-F1
#
_cell.length_a   1.000
_cell.length_b   1.000
_cell.length_c   1.000
_cell.angle_alpha   90.00
_cell.angle_beta   90.00
_cell.angle_gamma   90.00
#
_symmetry.space_group_name_H-M   'P 1'
#
loop_
_entity.id
_entity.type
_entity.pdbx_description
1 polymer ?
#
loop_
_entity_poly.entity_id
_entity_poly.type
_entity_poly.pdbx_seq_one_letter_code
_entity_poly.pdbx_strand_id
1 'polypeptide(L)'
;VATWISTGLAIEEAQIALLIEVRRIGRRSTETQRLDIARQRDRLQGQIDGFARSALTHLGEGFDADDEPEDLDVDILDDLDDDLADFTETSHTWTNSPELTVIPLPSNLGVDRCRQCMAEDLIPLEMSLHEGQANDALHNLRIYLCNKAILFRTTVRRAKSQALKT
;
A
#
# COMPACT_ATOMS: atom_id res chain seq x y z
N VAL A 1 -3.47 -12.84 17.90
CA VAL A 1 -4.51 -11.96 17.32
C VAL A 1 -3.90 -10.64 16.86
N ALA A 2 -3.33 -9.80 17.74
CA ALA A 2 -2.65 -8.56 17.34
C ALA A 2 -1.55 -8.73 16.28
N THR A 3 -0.72 -9.78 16.42
CA THR A 3 0.33 -10.10 15.46
C THR A 3 -0.21 -10.40 14.06
N TRP A 4 -1.39 -11.00 13.95
CA TRP A 4 -2.00 -11.33 12.67
C TRP A 4 -2.46 -10.07 11.93
N ILE A 5 -3.16 -9.17 12.61
CA ILE A 5 -3.57 -7.89 12.01
C ILE A 5 -2.34 -7.09 11.56
N SER A 6 -1.29 -6.99 12.40
CA SER A 6 -0.06 -6.30 12.00
C SER A 6 0.62 -6.93 10.78
N THR A 7 0.53 -8.26 10.60
CA THR A 7 1.05 -8.90 9.39
C THR A 7 0.23 -8.58 8.15
N GLY A 8 -1.10 -8.46 8.28
CA GLY A 8 -1.97 -8.03 7.19
C GLY A 8 -1.66 -6.59 6.77
N LEU A 9 -1.57 -5.67 7.73
CA LEU A 9 -1.21 -4.27 7.46
C LEU A 9 0.17 -4.14 6.80
N ALA A 10 1.14 -4.95 7.22
CA ALA A 10 2.46 -4.97 6.57
C ALA A 10 2.41 -5.51 5.12
N ILE A 11 1.45 -6.39 4.81
CA ILE A 11 1.22 -6.85 3.43
C ILE A 11 0.61 -5.72 2.61
N GLU A 12 -0.40 -5.00 3.12
CA GLU A 12 -0.99 -3.84 2.41
C GLU A 12 0.05 -2.75 2.15
N GLU A 13 0.90 -2.44 3.13
CA GLU A 13 2.03 -1.52 2.93
C GLU A 13 2.97 -1.99 1.80
N ALA A 14 3.26 -3.30 1.74
CA ALA A 14 4.09 -3.88 0.69
C ALA A 14 3.39 -3.86 -0.68
N GLN A 15 2.07 -4.06 -0.74
CA GLN A 15 1.26 -3.93 -1.94
C GLN A 15 1.34 -2.51 -2.49
N ILE A 16 1.10 -1.49 -1.64
CA ILE A 16 1.16 -0.07 -2.01
C ILE A 16 2.58 0.30 -2.49
N ALA A 17 3.62 -0.11 -1.76
CA ALA A 17 4.99 0.19 -2.13
C ALA A 17 5.39 -0.42 -3.49
N LEU A 18 4.99 -1.67 -3.74
CA LEU A 18 5.25 -2.34 -5.01
C LEU A 18 4.47 -1.67 -6.16
N LEU A 19 3.22 -1.30 -5.91
CA LEU A 19 2.39 -0.61 -6.91
C LEU A 19 3.00 0.74 -7.32
N ILE A 20 3.48 1.53 -6.36
CA ILE A 20 4.20 2.78 -6.62
C ILE A 20 5.46 2.51 -7.46
N GLU A 21 6.22 1.47 -7.14
CA GLU A 21 7.45 1.10 -7.86
C GLU A 21 7.18 0.67 -9.30
N VAL A 22 6.17 -0.18 -9.51
CA VAL A 22 5.71 -0.63 -10.83
C VAL A 22 5.27 0.56 -11.68
N ARG A 23 4.51 1.50 -11.11
CA ARG A 23 4.08 2.74 -11.78
C ARG A 23 5.27 3.62 -12.14
N ARG A 24 6.21 3.83 -11.21
CA ARG A 24 7.40 4.66 -11.41
C ARG A 24 8.29 4.15 -12.54
N ILE A 25 8.46 2.83 -12.63
CA ILE A 25 9.31 2.20 -13.64
C ILE A 25 8.66 2.25 -15.03
N GLY A 26 7.32 2.16 -15.11
CA GLY A 26 6.55 2.32 -16.34
C GLY A 26 6.94 1.32 -17.45
N ARG A 27 6.61 1.67 -18.71
CA ARG A 27 6.85 0.79 -19.88
C ARG A 27 8.33 0.67 -20.29
N ARG A 28 9.22 1.59 -19.88
CA ARG A 28 10.65 1.63 -20.28
C ARG A 28 11.60 1.05 -19.23
N SER A 29 11.19 -0.05 -18.60
CA SER A 29 11.99 -0.72 -17.59
C SER A 29 13.16 -1.49 -18.19
N THR A 30 14.30 -1.51 -17.49
CA THR A 30 15.40 -2.43 -17.81
C THR A 30 15.03 -3.87 -17.48
N GLU A 31 15.72 -4.84 -18.10
CA GLU A 31 15.51 -6.27 -17.81
C GLU A 31 15.77 -6.60 -16.33
N THR A 32 16.78 -5.97 -15.72
CA THR A 32 17.08 -6.12 -14.30
C THR A 32 15.93 -5.63 -13.41
N GLN A 33 15.33 -4.48 -13.74
CA GLN A 33 14.18 -3.93 -13.01
C GLN A 33 12.95 -4.83 -13.12
N ARG A 34 12.69 -5.43 -14.30
CA ARG A 34 11.58 -6.40 -14.45
C ARG A 34 11.77 -7.62 -13.58
N LEU A 35 13.01 -8.11 -13.54
CA LEU A 35 13.37 -9.29 -12.74
C LEU A 35 13.24 -9.00 -11.25
N ASP A 36 13.62 -7.80 -10.79
CA ASP A 36 13.45 -7.39 -9.40
C ASP A 36 11.97 -7.25 -9.02
N ILE A 37 11.15 -6.64 -9.88
CA ILE A 37 9.68 -6.58 -9.69
C ILE A 37 9.09 -7.99 -9.61
N ALA A 38 9.48 -8.90 -10.53
CA ALA A 38 8.97 -10.27 -10.52
C ALA A 38 9.29 -10.99 -9.20
N ARG A 39 10.51 -10.84 -8.68
CA ARG A 39 10.90 -11.38 -7.37
C ARG A 39 10.10 -10.78 -6.22
N GLN A 40 9.82 -9.49 -6.27
CA GLN A 40 9.00 -8.83 -5.25
C GLN A 40 7.56 -9.34 -5.29
N ARG A 41 6.98 -9.51 -6.49
CA ARG A 41 5.66 -10.12 -6.68
C ARG A 41 5.60 -11.55 -6.16
N ASP A 42 6.57 -12.39 -6.49
CA ASP A 42 6.62 -13.79 -6.00
C ASP A 42 6.66 -13.84 -4.46
N ARG A 43 7.46 -12.98 -3.85
CA ARG A 43 7.53 -12.87 -2.38
C ARG A 43 6.20 -12.41 -1.80
N LEU A 44 5.61 -11.37 -2.38
CA LEU A 44 4.35 -10.79 -1.92
C LEU A 44 3.21 -11.80 -2.02
N GLN A 45 3.13 -12.53 -3.14
CA GLN A 45 2.16 -13.62 -3.32
C GLN A 45 2.31 -14.68 -2.23
N GLY A 46 3.54 -15.10 -1.92
CA GLY A 46 3.79 -16.05 -0.83
C GLY A 46 3.33 -15.54 0.55
N GLN A 47 3.43 -14.24 0.81
CA GLN A 47 2.92 -13.61 2.03
C GLN A 47 1.39 -13.56 2.04
N ILE A 48 0.76 -13.20 0.92
CA ILE A 48 -0.70 -13.19 0.74
C ILE A 48 -1.28 -14.59 0.95
N ASP A 49 -0.74 -15.60 0.28
CA ASP A 49 -1.21 -16.98 0.41
C ASP A 49 -1.05 -17.50 1.85
N GLY A 50 0.05 -17.12 2.51
CA GLY A 50 0.30 -17.45 3.90
C GLY A 50 -0.72 -16.81 4.84
N PHE A 51 -1.01 -15.53 4.59
CA PHE A 51 -1.99 -14.77 5.35
C PHE A 51 -3.40 -15.30 5.16
N ALA A 52 -3.84 -15.53 3.92
CA ALA A 52 -5.14 -16.09 3.58
C ALA A 52 -5.36 -17.47 4.25
N ARG A 53 -4.36 -18.36 4.22
CA ARG A 53 -4.42 -19.66 4.92
C ARG A 53 -4.57 -19.52 6.44
N SER A 54 -4.01 -18.47 7.03
CA SER A 54 -4.12 -18.21 8.47
C SER A 54 -5.43 -17.51 8.86
N ALA A 55 -6.16 -16.94 7.90
CA ALA A 55 -7.36 -16.14 8.14
C ALA A 55 -8.47 -16.93 8.83
N LEU A 56 -8.71 -18.18 8.42
CA LEU A 56 -9.70 -19.06 9.05
C LEU A 56 -9.48 -19.27 10.56
N THR A 57 -8.21 -19.23 11.00
CA THR A 57 -7.88 -19.37 12.44
C THR A 57 -8.27 -18.12 13.25
N HIS A 58 -8.37 -16.97 12.59
CA HIS A 58 -8.56 -15.67 13.22
C HIS A 58 -9.96 -15.07 13.01
N LEU A 59 -10.62 -15.41 11.89
CA LEU A 59 -11.95 -14.95 11.49
C LEU A 59 -13.04 -16.03 11.74
N GLY A 60 -12.72 -17.10 12.48
CA GLY A 60 -13.71 -18.10 12.89
C GLY A 60 -14.30 -18.94 11.76
N GLU A 61 -15.23 -19.84 12.13
CA GLU A 61 -15.87 -20.79 11.21
C GLU A 61 -16.83 -20.16 10.20
N GLY A 62 -17.23 -18.90 10.40
CA GLY A 62 -18.10 -18.15 9.47
C GLY A 62 -17.39 -17.53 8.28
N PHE A 63 -16.05 -17.62 8.22
CA PHE A 63 -15.26 -17.08 7.12
C PHE A 63 -15.18 -18.08 5.96
N ASP A 64 -15.78 -17.73 4.83
CA ASP A 64 -15.54 -18.40 3.54
C ASP A 64 -14.47 -17.63 2.76
N ALA A 65 -13.39 -18.34 2.39
CA ALA A 65 -12.26 -17.81 1.64
C ALA A 65 -12.53 -17.72 0.13
N ASP A 66 -13.57 -18.40 -0.36
CA ASP A 66 -13.97 -18.39 -1.78
C ASP A 66 -14.99 -17.28 -2.09
N ASP A 67 -15.52 -16.59 -1.07
CA ASP A 67 -16.36 -15.41 -1.26
C ASP A 67 -15.50 -14.25 -1.76
N GLU A 68 -15.89 -13.66 -2.89
CA GLU A 68 -15.17 -12.51 -3.43
C GLU A 68 -15.24 -11.32 -2.45
N PRO A 69 -14.09 -10.68 -2.17
CA PRO A 69 -14.05 -9.46 -1.39
C PRO A 69 -14.90 -8.38 -2.08
N GLU A 70 -15.48 -7.46 -1.30
CA GLU A 70 -16.13 -6.29 -1.88
C GLU A 70 -15.12 -5.57 -2.78
N ASP A 71 -15.52 -5.30 -4.03
CA ASP A 71 -14.66 -4.67 -5.04
C ASP A 71 -14.00 -3.41 -4.44
N LEU A 72 -12.67 -3.37 -4.41
CA LEU A 72 -11.96 -2.13 -4.12
C LEU A 72 -12.26 -1.16 -5.27
N ASP A 73 -12.86 -0.02 -4.96
CA ASP A 73 -12.94 1.11 -5.89
C ASP A 73 -11.51 1.54 -6.28
N VAL A 74 -11.04 1.03 -7.42
CA VAL A 74 -9.72 1.32 -8.01
C VAL A 74 -9.61 2.81 -8.40
N ASP A 75 -10.72 3.56 -8.34
CA ASP A 75 -10.84 4.98 -8.63
C ASP A 75 -9.98 5.88 -7.71
N ILE A 76 -9.59 5.43 -6.51
CA ILE A 76 -8.72 6.20 -5.59
C ILE A 76 -7.32 6.43 -6.20
N LEU A 77 -6.92 5.62 -7.19
CA LEU A 77 -5.59 5.63 -7.78
C LEU A 77 -5.46 6.43 -9.07
N ASP A 78 -6.57 6.97 -9.56
CA ASP A 78 -6.64 7.79 -10.77
C ASP A 78 -6.38 9.28 -10.46
N ASP A 79 -6.63 9.70 -9.22
CA ASP A 79 -6.50 11.09 -8.75
C ASP A 79 -5.04 11.55 -8.49
N LEU A 80 -4.05 10.71 -8.81
CA LEU A 80 -2.62 10.98 -8.60
C LEU A 80 -1.83 11.36 -9.86
N ASP A 81 -2.44 11.46 -11.05
CA ASP A 81 -1.78 12.06 -12.22
C ASP A 81 -2.76 12.44 -13.36
N ASP A 82 -2.92 13.73 -13.65
CA ASP A 82 -3.71 14.27 -14.79
C ASP A 82 -2.93 14.16 -16.14
N ASP A 83 -1.69 13.63 -16.11
CA ASP A 83 -0.79 13.54 -17.27
C ASP A 83 -0.62 12.10 -17.82
N LEU A 84 -1.54 11.17 -17.51
CA LEU A 84 -1.40 9.74 -17.84
C LEU A 84 -2.45 9.21 -18.85
N ALA A 85 -2.80 9.98 -19.87
CA ALA A 85 -3.74 9.58 -20.93
C ALA A 85 -3.29 8.40 -21.83
N ASP A 86 -2.12 7.78 -21.59
CA ASP A 86 -1.53 6.70 -22.41
C ASP A 86 -1.36 5.35 -21.66
N PHE A 87 -2.12 5.14 -20.58
CA PHE A 87 -2.07 3.90 -19.77
C PHE A 87 -3.25 2.95 -19.95
N THR A 88 -4.10 3.15 -20.95
CA THR A 88 -5.37 2.43 -21.09
C THR A 88 -5.25 1.01 -21.69
N GLU A 89 -4.09 0.61 -22.19
CA GLU A 89 -3.92 -0.70 -22.87
C GLU A 89 -3.26 -1.81 -22.02
N THR A 90 -2.80 -1.51 -20.79
CA THR A 90 -2.17 -2.49 -19.88
C THR A 90 -3.12 -3.10 -18.84
N SER A 91 -4.38 -2.65 -18.82
CA SER A 91 -5.39 -2.98 -17.80
C SER A 91 -5.57 -4.50 -17.58
N HIS A 92 -5.50 -5.32 -18.63
CA HIS A 92 -5.74 -6.76 -18.53
C HIS A 92 -4.57 -7.59 -17.95
N THR A 93 -3.36 -7.02 -17.82
CA THR A 93 -2.24 -7.73 -17.18
C THR A 93 -2.12 -7.45 -15.69
N TRP A 94 -2.78 -6.40 -15.20
CA TRP A 94 -2.76 -6.02 -13.79
C TRP A 94 -3.79 -6.77 -12.94
N THR A 95 -4.86 -7.28 -13.56
CA THR A 95 -5.98 -7.95 -12.87
C THR A 95 -5.55 -9.13 -11.98
N ASN A 96 -4.41 -9.77 -12.24
CA ASN A 96 -3.89 -10.90 -11.45
C ASN A 96 -2.60 -10.56 -10.69
N SER A 97 -2.35 -9.29 -10.39
CA SER A 97 -1.11 -8.89 -9.72
C SER A 97 -1.26 -8.93 -8.19
N PRO A 98 -0.27 -9.43 -7.44
CA PRO A 98 -0.36 -9.55 -5.98
C PRO A 98 -0.54 -8.19 -5.28
N GLU A 99 -0.08 -7.10 -5.89
CA GLU A 99 -0.28 -5.73 -5.40
C GLU A 99 -1.73 -5.23 -5.45
N LEU A 100 -2.62 -5.89 -6.20
CA LEU A 100 -4.05 -5.54 -6.28
C LEU A 100 -4.96 -6.60 -5.63
N THR A 101 -4.36 -7.63 -5.02
CA THR A 101 -5.14 -8.70 -4.37
C THR A 101 -5.68 -8.20 -3.03
N VAL A 102 -6.99 -8.25 -2.84
CA VAL A 102 -7.59 -7.88 -1.55
C VAL A 102 -7.31 -8.99 -0.54
N ILE A 103 -6.70 -8.64 0.60
CA ILE A 103 -6.48 -9.58 1.69
C ILE A 103 -7.62 -9.52 2.71
N PRO A 104 -7.94 -10.63 3.40
CA PRO A 104 -9.06 -10.68 4.34
C PRO A 104 -8.72 -9.98 5.67
N LEU A 105 -8.67 -8.65 5.66
CA LEU A 105 -8.65 -7.82 6.86
C LEU A 105 -10.07 -7.40 7.24
N PRO A 106 -10.35 -7.16 8.53
CA PRO A 106 -11.68 -6.70 8.97
C PRO A 106 -12.21 -5.48 8.19
N SER A 107 -11.33 -4.52 7.86
CA SER A 107 -11.65 -3.39 6.99
C SER A 107 -12.12 -3.77 5.57
N ASN A 108 -11.55 -4.83 4.98
CA ASN A 108 -11.87 -5.31 3.63
C ASN A 108 -13.05 -6.29 3.57
N LEU A 109 -13.48 -6.84 4.71
CA LEU A 109 -14.58 -7.81 4.79
C LEU A 109 -15.96 -7.15 4.89
N GLY A 110 -16.00 -5.87 5.28
CA GLY A 110 -17.25 -5.19 5.60
C GLY A 110 -17.84 -5.62 6.94
N VAL A 111 -18.74 -4.78 7.47
CA VAL A 111 -19.30 -4.92 8.82
C VAL A 111 -20.13 -6.20 8.98
N ASP A 112 -20.88 -6.57 7.95
CA ASP A 112 -21.80 -7.72 8.02
C ASP A 112 -21.06 -9.06 7.99
N ARG A 113 -19.99 -9.21 7.20
CA ARG A 113 -19.15 -10.42 7.22
C ARG A 113 -18.34 -10.50 8.50
N CYS A 114 -17.83 -9.38 9.03
CA CYS A 114 -17.15 -9.37 10.33
C CYS A 114 -18.02 -9.89 11.47
N ARG A 115 -19.32 -9.54 11.48
CA ARG A 115 -20.29 -10.08 12.45
C ARG A 115 -20.49 -11.59 12.31
N GLN A 116 -20.54 -12.10 11.08
CA GLN A 116 -20.68 -13.54 10.81
C GLN A 116 -19.42 -14.33 11.19
N CYS A 117 -18.25 -13.71 11.00
CA CYS A 117 -16.92 -14.27 11.27
C CYS A 117 -16.46 -14.10 12.74
N MET A 118 -17.31 -13.59 13.63
CA MET A 118 -16.92 -13.27 15.02
C MET A 118 -15.65 -12.38 15.12
N ALA A 119 -15.41 -11.54 14.11
CA ALA A 119 -14.22 -10.69 14.04
C ALA A 119 -14.37 -9.37 14.82
N GLU A 120 -15.41 -9.25 15.65
CA GLU A 120 -15.76 -8.01 16.37
C GLU A 120 -14.61 -7.50 17.26
N ASP A 121 -13.85 -8.41 17.88
CA ASP A 121 -12.69 -8.06 18.70
C ASP A 121 -11.48 -7.57 17.89
N LEU A 122 -11.41 -7.92 16.59
CA LEU A 122 -10.31 -7.53 15.71
C LEU A 122 -10.49 -6.10 15.16
N ILE A 123 -11.73 -5.66 14.94
CA ILE A 123 -12.04 -4.31 14.42
C ILE A 123 -11.41 -3.18 15.26
N PRO A 124 -11.62 -3.09 16.59
CA PRO A 124 -11.03 -2.00 17.38
C PRO A 124 -9.50 -2.08 17.42
N LEU A 125 -8.94 -3.28 17.32
CA LEU A 125 -7.50 -3.49 17.29
C LEU A 125 -6.90 -2.99 15.98
N GLU A 126 -7.51 -3.32 14.85
CA GLU A 126 -7.11 -2.81 13.54
C GLU A 126 -7.22 -1.27 13.50
N MET A 127 -8.34 -0.72 13.97
CA MET A 127 -8.56 0.73 14.01
C MET A 127 -7.48 1.47 14.81
N SER A 128 -7.08 0.93 15.96
CA SER A 128 -5.99 1.52 16.76
C SER A 128 -4.63 1.45 16.07
N LEU A 129 -4.37 0.41 15.27
CA LEU A 129 -3.12 0.28 14.51
C LEU A 129 -3.08 1.29 13.35
N HIS A 130 -4.18 1.45 12.61
CA HIS A 130 -4.31 2.48 11.58
C HIS A 130 -4.10 3.88 12.13
N GLU A 131 -4.68 4.19 13.31
CA GLU A 131 -4.44 5.47 13.99
C GLU A 131 -2.95 5.67 14.33
N GLY A 132 -2.28 4.63 14.82
CA GLY A 132 -0.84 4.63 15.07
C GLY A 132 -0.03 4.94 13.81
N GLN A 133 -0.30 4.21 12.71
CA GLN A 133 0.35 4.40 11.42
C GLN A 133 0.14 5.81 10.85
N ALA A 134 -1.09 6.34 10.92
CA ALA A 134 -1.39 7.69 10.47
C ALA A 134 -0.61 8.75 11.26
N ASN A 135 -0.51 8.57 12.58
CA ASN A 135 0.27 9.45 13.45
C ASN A 135 1.77 9.40 13.14
N ASP A 136 2.32 8.21 12.90
CA ASP A 136 3.72 8.02 12.52
C ASP A 136 4.03 8.63 11.15
N ALA A 137 3.17 8.41 10.16
CA ALA A 137 3.28 9.03 8.83
C ALA A 137 3.24 10.57 8.92
N LEU A 138 2.31 11.13 9.69
CA LEU A 138 2.20 12.56 9.93
C LEU A 138 3.45 13.12 10.63
N HIS A 139 3.98 12.41 11.62
CA HIS A 139 5.21 12.79 12.29
C HIS A 139 6.38 12.85 11.31
N ASN A 140 6.55 11.81 10.49
CA ASN A 140 7.60 11.74 9.49
C ASN A 140 7.52 12.89 8.46
N LEU A 141 6.31 13.23 8.00
CA LEU A 141 6.10 14.38 7.12
C LEU A 141 6.53 15.70 7.78
N ARG A 142 6.20 15.92 9.06
CA ARG A 142 6.61 17.12 9.80
C ARG A 142 8.14 17.22 9.91
N ILE A 143 8.82 16.11 10.20
CA ILE A 143 10.29 16.06 10.26
C ILE A 143 10.90 16.37 8.89
N TYR A 144 10.38 15.77 7.82
CA TYR A 144 10.87 15.99 6.46
C TYR A 144 10.69 17.45 6.00
N LEU A 145 9.52 18.03 6.28
CA LEU A 145 9.23 19.43 6.02
C LEU A 145 10.18 20.36 6.79
N CYS A 146 10.39 20.08 8.08
CA CYS A 146 11.31 20.85 8.93
C CYS A 146 12.73 20.83 8.34
N ASN A 147 13.23 19.65 7.97
CA ASN A 147 14.54 19.49 7.34
C ASN A 147 14.65 20.30 6.04
N LYS A 148 13.65 20.24 5.17
CA LYS A 148 13.63 21.07 3.95
C LYS A 148 13.58 22.57 4.24
N ALA A 149 12.79 23.01 5.22
CA ALA A 149 12.69 24.41 5.59
C ALA A 149 14.01 24.94 6.17
N ILE A 150 14.71 24.14 6.97
CA ILE A 150 16.05 24.46 7.48
C ILE A 150 17.02 24.59 6.31
N LEU A 151 17.11 23.58 5.43
CA LEU A 151 17.97 23.63 4.25
C LEU A 151 17.67 24.86 3.39
N PHE A 152 16.40 25.15 3.12
CA PHE A 152 16.03 26.33 2.35
C PHE A 152 16.54 27.63 3.00
N ARG A 153 16.41 27.78 4.32
CA ARG A 153 16.86 28.98 5.03
C ARG A 153 18.38 29.07 5.16
N THR A 154 19.09 27.96 5.31
CA THR A 154 20.53 27.93 5.60
C THR A 154 21.39 27.80 4.35
N THR A 155 20.95 27.06 3.34
CA THR A 155 21.70 26.82 2.11
C THR A 155 21.12 27.62 0.94
N VAL A 156 19.86 27.43 0.58
CA VAL A 156 19.27 28.01 -0.64
C VAL A 156 19.15 29.52 -0.56
N ARG A 157 18.53 30.06 0.50
CA ARG A 157 18.31 31.51 0.66
C ARG A 157 19.61 32.28 0.93
N ARG A 158 20.60 31.62 1.55
CA ARG A 158 21.91 32.22 1.81
C ARG A 158 22.88 32.08 0.65
N ALA A 159 22.63 31.15 -0.28
CA ALA A 159 23.41 31.04 -1.49
C ALA A 159 23.24 32.33 -2.28
N LYS A 160 24.30 33.13 -2.32
CA LYS A 160 24.41 34.24 -3.26
C LYS A 160 24.44 33.59 -4.64
N SER A 161 23.33 33.66 -5.37
CA SER A 161 23.38 33.43 -6.81
C SER A 161 24.54 34.26 -7.35
N GLN A 162 25.35 33.67 -8.23
CA GLN A 162 26.37 34.44 -8.92
C GLN A 162 25.68 35.45 -9.84
N ALA A 163 25.23 36.56 -9.26
CA ALA A 163 25.00 37.80 -9.98
C ALA A 163 26.38 38.43 -10.20
N LEU A 164 26.71 38.61 -11.46
CA LEU A 164 27.95 39.14 -12.06
C LEU A 164 29.13 38.16 -12.17
N LYS A 165 29.30 37.64 -13.39
CA LYS A 165 30.52 37.86 -14.21
C LYS A 165 30.21 37.58 -15.69
N THR A 166 29.73 38.61 -16.38
CA THR A 166 29.86 38.80 -17.83
C THR A 166 30.42 40.19 -18.04
#